data_AF-A0AAJ0S9R2-F1
#
_entry.id   AF-A0AAJ0S9R2-F1
#
_cell.length_a   1.000
_cell.length_b   1.000
_cell.length_c   1.000
_cell.angle_alpha   90.00
_cell.angle_beta   90.00
_cell.angle_gamma   90.00
#
_symmetry.space_group_name_H-M   'P 1'
#
loop_
_entity.id
_entity.type
_entity.pdbx_description
1 polymer ?
#
loop_
_entity_poly.entity_id
_entity_poly.type
_entity_poly.pdbx_seq_one_letter_code
_entity_poly.pdbx_strand_id
1 'polypeptide(L)'
;MRSVREIFKSKQYLLDEPEVEKLVEYCEELQDEIVEFKYQKTNNKELAMLDMLKEVIKGCNAIEKEQMEHERFGFEAPNYEAHNYEATISNLKSYIYSRCRDEKI
;
A
#
# COMPACT_ATOMS: atom_id res chain seq x y z
N MET A 1 20.52 -8.79 10.06
CA MET A 1 21.96 -8.70 10.39
C MET A 1 22.27 -9.71 11.47
N ARG A 2 23.51 -10.20 11.56
CA ARG A 2 23.97 -10.93 12.75
C ARG A 2 24.02 -9.95 13.93
N SER A 3 23.68 -10.39 15.13
CA SER A 3 23.72 -9.50 16.29
C SER A 3 25.15 -9.07 16.59
N VAL A 4 25.35 -7.90 17.19
CA VAL A 4 26.67 -7.41 17.63
C VAL A 4 27.39 -8.47 18.47
N ARG A 5 26.65 -9.19 19.33
CA ARG A 5 27.16 -10.30 20.14
C ARG A 5 27.64 -11.51 19.32
N GLU A 6 27.01 -11.77 18.17
CA GLU A 6 27.45 -12.83 17.24
C GLU A 6 28.68 -12.42 16.45
N ILE A 7 28.83 -11.14 16.12
CA ILE A 7 29.98 -10.58 15.40
C ILE A 7 31.24 -10.66 16.28
N PHE A 8 31.13 -10.30 17.54
CA PHE A 8 32.25 -10.27 18.50
C PHE A 8 32.39 -11.53 19.36
N LYS A 9 31.67 -12.61 19.04
CA LYS A 9 31.62 -13.84 19.86
C LYS A 9 33.00 -14.44 20.19
N SER A 10 33.96 -14.35 19.28
CA SER A 10 35.32 -14.86 19.45
C SER A 10 36.31 -13.83 20.03
N LYS A 11 35.94 -12.54 20.05
CA LYS A 11 36.81 -11.42 20.44
C LYS A 11 36.01 -10.36 21.19
N GLN A 12 35.45 -10.73 22.34
CA GLN A 12 34.60 -9.83 23.13
C GLN A 12 35.34 -8.62 23.67
N TYR A 13 36.65 -8.72 23.91
CA TYR A 13 37.48 -7.60 24.38
C TYR A 13 37.49 -6.39 23.42
N LEU A 14 37.13 -6.58 22.15
CA LEU A 14 37.01 -5.48 21.20
C LEU A 14 35.76 -4.64 21.42
N LEU A 15 34.77 -5.13 22.17
CA LEU A 15 33.57 -4.35 22.52
C LEU A 15 33.89 -3.26 23.53
N ASP A 16 34.97 -3.41 24.30
CA ASP A 16 35.43 -2.43 25.27
C ASP A 16 36.28 -1.32 24.61
N GLU A 17 36.59 -1.45 23.32
CA GLU A 17 37.33 -0.44 22.58
C GLU A 17 36.39 0.74 22.23
N PRO A 18 36.78 1.98 22.55
CA PRO A 18 35.91 3.15 22.38
C PRO A 18 35.54 3.43 20.92
N GLU A 19 36.34 2.93 19.98
CA GLU A 19 36.08 3.03 18.54
C GLU A 19 34.98 2.07 18.09
N VAL A 20 34.93 0.88 18.70
CA VAL A 20 33.94 -0.15 18.41
C VAL A 20 32.61 0.21 19.08
N GLU A 21 32.64 0.75 20.29
CA GLU A 21 31.46 1.28 20.98
C GLU A 21 30.74 2.34 20.13
N LYS A 22 31.47 3.35 19.65
CA LYS A 22 30.93 4.38 18.75
C LYS A 22 30.37 3.81 17.44
N LEU A 23 31.03 2.79 16.89
CA LEU A 23 30.57 2.15 15.66
C LEU A 23 29.27 1.38 15.89
N VAL A 24 29.13 0.71 17.04
CA VAL A 24 27.92 -0.01 17.43
C VAL A 24 26.76 0.98 17.62
N GLU A 25 26.97 2.06 18.37
CA GLU A 25 25.96 3.11 18.56
C GLU A 25 25.48 3.68 17.22
N TYR A 26 26.40 4.08 16.35
CA TYR A 26 26.06 4.59 15.01
C TYR A 26 25.28 3.58 14.16
N CYS A 27 25.62 2.30 14.26
CA CYS A 27 24.93 1.24 13.54
C CYS A 27 23.54 0.95 14.10
N GLU A 28 23.32 1.14 15.41
CA GLU A 28 22.01 1.03 16.05
C GLU A 28 21.13 2.22 15.67
N GLU A 29 21.65 3.45 15.73
CA GLU A 29 20.95 4.66 15.27
C GLU A 29 20.50 4.55 13.80
N LEU A 30 21.38 4.09 12.92
CA LEU A 30 21.04 3.86 11.51
C LEU A 30 19.97 2.76 11.35
N GLN A 31 19.98 1.73 12.18
CA GLN A 31 18.96 0.68 12.12
C GLN A 31 17.59 1.23 12.51
N ASP A 32 17.52 2.03 13.57
CA ASP A 32 16.28 2.66 14.03
C ASP A 32 15.74 3.61 12.95
N GLU A 33 16.59 4.45 12.36
CA GLU A 33 16.19 5.34 11.26
C GLU A 33 15.67 4.55 10.04
N ILE A 34 16.32 3.44 9.68
CA ILE A 34 15.87 2.58 8.58
C ILE A 34 14.52 1.94 8.89
N VAL A 35 14.28 1.49 10.12
CA VAL A 35 12.99 0.91 10.54
C VAL A 35 11.90 1.96 10.47
N GLU A 36 12.14 3.15 11.02
CA GLU A 36 11.19 4.26 10.96
C GLU A 36 10.90 4.69 9.52
N PHE A 37 11.93 4.84 8.69
CA PHE A 37 11.78 5.18 7.28
C PHE A 37 10.97 4.13 6.51
N LYS A 38 11.20 2.84 6.76
CA LYS A 38 10.40 1.75 6.17
C LYS A 38 8.95 1.80 6.62
N TYR A 39 8.70 2.10 7.89
CA TYR A 39 7.35 2.23 8.44
C TYR A 39 6.60 3.40 7.79
N GLN A 40 7.20 4.60 7.76
CA GLN A 40 6.62 5.78 7.11
C GLN A 40 6.36 5.55 5.60
N LYS A 41 7.31 4.93 4.89
CA LYS A 41 7.17 4.63 3.46
C LYS A 41 6.07 3.61 3.17
N THR A 42 5.90 2.60 4.03
CA THR A 42 4.84 1.61 3.90
C THR A 42 3.47 2.26 4.10
N ASN A 43 3.31 3.03 5.19
CA ASN A 43 2.06 3.75 5.47
C ASN A 43 1.65 4.71 4.34
N ASN A 44 2.60 5.45 3.76
CA ASN A 44 2.30 6.39 2.67
C ASN A 44 1.78 5.66 1.41
N LYS A 45 2.38 4.52 1.04
CA LYS A 45 1.93 3.74 -0.11
C LYS A 45 0.57 3.12 0.09
N GLU A 46 0.28 2.60 1.28
CA GLU A 46 -1.02 2.03 1.62
C GLU A 46 -2.13 3.08 1.56
N LEU A 47 -1.88 4.27 2.10
CA LEU A 47 -2.81 5.40 2.02
C LEU A 47 -3.04 5.85 0.57
N ALA A 48 -1.99 5.97 -0.24
CA ALA A 48 -2.12 6.32 -1.65
C ALA A 48 -2.90 5.26 -2.44
N MET A 49 -2.67 3.96 -2.15
CA MET A 49 -3.44 2.87 -2.75
C MET A 49 -4.91 2.91 -2.35
N LEU A 50 -5.21 3.13 -1.07
CA LEU A 50 -6.57 3.30 -0.57
C LEU A 50 -7.30 4.43 -1.29
N ASP A 51 -6.63 5.58 -1.49
CA ASP A 51 -7.24 6.72 -2.17
C ASP A 51 -7.48 6.44 -3.65
N MET A 52 -6.54 5.78 -4.34
CA MET A 52 -6.75 5.33 -5.73
C MET A 52 -7.96 4.38 -5.85
N LEU A 53 -8.08 3.40 -4.94
CA LEU A 53 -9.21 2.46 -4.95
C LEU A 53 -10.55 3.15 -4.71
N LYS A 54 -10.60 4.13 -3.79
CA LYS A 54 -11.79 4.95 -3.56
C LYS A 54 -12.19 5.73 -4.81
N GLU A 55 -11.25 6.34 -5.52
CA GLU A 55 -11.53 7.08 -6.75
C GLU A 55 -12.06 6.17 -7.87
N VAL A 56 -11.49 4.97 -8.03
CA VAL A 56 -12.01 3.98 -8.99
C VAL A 56 -13.44 3.58 -8.65
N ILE A 57 -13.75 3.32 -7.37
CA ILE A 57 -15.11 2.99 -6.92
C ILE A 57 -16.08 4.15 -7.17
N LYS A 58 -15.67 5.40 -6.90
CA LYS A 58 -16.48 6.59 -7.20
C LYS A 58 -16.80 6.69 -8.69
N GLY A 59 -15.81 6.50 -9.56
CA GLY A 59 -16.02 6.47 -11.01
C GLY A 59 -17.02 5.40 -11.43
N CYS A 60 -16.89 4.18 -10.89
CA CYS A 60 -17.84 3.10 -11.16
C CYS A 60 -19.28 3.46 -10.76
N ASN A 61 -19.46 4.07 -9.58
CA ASN A 61 -20.78 4.48 -9.10
C ASN A 61 -21.38 5.63 -9.91
N ALA A 62 -20.56 6.58 -10.37
CA ALA A 62 -21.01 7.70 -11.19
C ALA A 62 -21.57 7.20 -12.53
N ILE A 63 -20.84 6.30 -13.18
CA ILE A 63 -21.27 5.79 -14.49
C ILE A 63 -22.49 4.85 -14.34
N GLU A 64 -22.58 4.04 -13.27
CA GLU A 64 -23.83 3.31 -12.95
C GLU A 64 -25.03 4.24 -12.78
N LYS A 65 -24.82 5.40 -12.15
CA LYS A 65 -25.88 6.39 -11.96
C LYS A 65 -26.32 6.99 -13.29
N GLU A 66 -25.39 7.37 -14.15
CA GLU A 66 -25.68 7.88 -15.50
C GLU A 66 -26.47 6.84 -16.32
N GLN A 67 -26.11 5.55 -16.21
CA GLN A 67 -26.84 4.47 -16.87
C GLN A 67 -28.28 4.33 -16.33
N MET A 68 -28.46 4.34 -15.01
CA MET A 68 -29.82 4.32 -14.42
C MET A 68 -30.65 5.52 -14.85
N GLU A 69 -30.02 6.69 -14.96
CA GLU A 69 -30.67 7.92 -15.41
C GLU A 69 -31.05 7.85 -16.89
N HIS A 70 -30.20 7.29 -17.74
CA HIS A 70 -30.50 6.98 -19.14
C HIS A 70 -31.70 6.03 -19.25
N GLU A 71 -31.67 4.89 -18.56
CA GLU A 71 -32.72 3.86 -18.64
C GLU A 71 -34.07 4.36 -18.11
N ARG A 72 -34.04 5.16 -17.03
CA ARG A 72 -35.26 5.61 -16.35
C ARG A 72 -35.89 6.84 -16.98
N PHE A 73 -35.09 7.75 -17.51
CA PHE A 73 -35.55 9.07 -17.96
C PHE A 73 -35.24 9.36 -19.43
N GLY A 74 -34.50 8.49 -20.13
CA GLY A 74 -34.12 8.69 -21.53
C GLY A 74 -33.06 9.77 -21.73
N PHE A 75 -32.25 10.07 -20.71
CA PHE A 75 -31.12 10.99 -20.83
C PHE A 75 -30.05 10.47 -21.80
N GLU A 76 -29.03 11.27 -22.11
CA GLU A 76 -27.96 10.82 -23.01
C GLU A 76 -27.24 9.60 -22.43
N ALA A 77 -27.03 8.58 -23.27
CA ALA A 77 -26.37 7.35 -22.83
C ALA A 77 -24.90 7.64 -22.48
N PRO A 78 -24.32 6.94 -21.49
CA PRO A 78 -22.90 7.02 -21.22
C PRO A 78 -22.10 6.73 -22.50
N ASN A 79 -21.08 7.55 -22.79
CA ASN A 79 -20.31 7.47 -24.03
C ASN A 79 -19.27 6.33 -24.00
N TYR A 80 -19.74 5.09 -23.82
CA TYR A 80 -18.93 3.88 -23.76
C TYR A 80 -19.44 2.85 -24.77
N GLU A 81 -18.61 2.50 -25.76
CA GLU A 81 -18.92 1.51 -26.81
C GLU A 81 -19.02 0.05 -26.29
N ALA A 82 -19.10 -0.16 -24.98
CA ALA A 82 -19.00 -1.48 -24.36
C ALA A 82 -20.35 -2.19 -24.33
N HIS A 83 -20.59 -3.09 -25.29
CA HIS A 83 -21.52 -4.19 -25.10
C HIS A 83 -21.10 -4.97 -23.84
N ASN A 84 -21.87 -4.83 -22.75
CA ASN A 84 -21.65 -5.45 -21.42
C ASN A 84 -20.97 -4.58 -20.33
N TYR A 85 -21.22 -3.27 -20.34
CA TYR A 85 -20.75 -2.33 -19.32
C TYR A 85 -21.13 -2.70 -17.86
N GLU A 86 -22.37 -3.15 -17.60
CA GLU A 86 -22.80 -3.55 -16.25
C GLU A 86 -21.93 -4.67 -15.67
N ALA A 87 -21.64 -5.71 -16.46
CA ALA A 87 -20.78 -6.79 -16.01
C ALA A 87 -19.35 -6.29 -15.81
N THR A 88 -18.84 -5.39 -16.65
CA THR A 88 -17.50 -4.83 -16.50
C THR A 88 -17.34 -4.11 -15.17
N ILE A 89 -18.30 -3.27 -14.78
CA ILE A 89 -18.27 -2.54 -13.50
C ILE A 89 -18.46 -3.46 -12.32
N SER A 90 -19.44 -4.37 -12.39
CA SER A 90 -19.69 -5.35 -11.33
C SER A 90 -18.47 -6.24 -11.08
N ASN A 91 -17.81 -6.69 -12.16
CA ASN A 91 -16.57 -7.47 -12.08
C ASN A 91 -15.41 -6.65 -11.48
N LEU A 92 -15.26 -5.39 -11.89
CA LEU A 92 -14.21 -4.51 -11.36
C LEU A 92 -14.40 -4.25 -9.86
N LYS A 93 -15.62 -3.89 -9.44
CA LYS A 93 -15.95 -3.70 -8.02
C LYS A 93 -15.69 -4.98 -7.22
N SER A 94 -16.14 -6.12 -7.71
CA SER A 94 -15.96 -7.42 -7.05
C SER A 94 -14.48 -7.79 -6.91
N TYR A 95 -13.69 -7.56 -7.97
CA TYR A 95 -12.24 -7.77 -7.94
C TYR A 95 -11.57 -6.87 -6.90
N ILE A 96 -11.89 -5.57 -6.89
CA ILE A 96 -11.35 -4.62 -5.91
C ILE A 96 -11.69 -5.06 -4.48
N TYR A 97 -12.95 -5.39 -4.20
CA TYR A 97 -13.37 -5.82 -2.87
C TYR A 97 -12.70 -7.13 -2.44
N SER A 98 -12.55 -8.11 -3.34
CA SER A 98 -11.86 -9.36 -3.05
C SER A 98 -10.39 -9.10 -2.71
N ARG A 99 -9.70 -8.28 -3.50
CA ARG A 99 -8.28 -7.95 -3.27
C ARG A 99 -8.09 -7.16 -1.97
N CYS A 100 -8.97 -6.21 -1.65
CA CYS A 100 -8.91 -5.49 -0.37
C CYS A 100 -9.05 -6.47 0.82
N ARG A 101 -9.96 -7.44 0.72
CA ARG A 101 -10.15 -8.48 1.75
C ARG A 101 -8.91 -9.36 1.89
N ASP A 102 -8.36 -9.85 0.79
CA ASP A 102 -7.22 -10.77 0.79
C ASP A 102 -5.96 -10.10 1.38
N GLU A 103 -5.75 -8.83 1.06
CA GLU A 103 -4.59 -8.04 1.50
C GLU A 103 -4.81 -7.38 2.89
N LYS A 104 -5.98 -7.57 3.51
CA LYS A 104 -6.38 -6.95 4.80
C LYS A 104 -6.26 -5.42 4.83
N ILE A 105 -6.59 -4.80 3.71
CA ILE A 105 -6.65 -3.34 3.52
C ILE A 105 -7.93 -2.77 4.16
#